data_AF-A0A1X7VHQ4-F1
#
_entry.id   AF-A0A1X7VHQ4-F1
#
_cell.length_a   1.000
_cell.length_b   1.000
_cell.length_c   1.000
_cell.angle_alpha   90.00
_cell.angle_beta   90.00
_cell.angle_gamma   90.00
#
_symmetry.space_group_name_H-M   'P 1'
#
loop_
_entity.id
_entity.type
_entity.pdbx_description
1 polymer ?
#
loop_
_entity_poly.entity_id
_entity_poly.type
_entity_poly.pdbx_seq_one_letter_code
_entity_poly.pdbx_strand_id
1 'polypeptide(L)'
;MSNPDKFPLGSGGFNTESITSLTYRKYLNQRLLNIDGRFSSDLDYLFCAQYIVESKQILDDANNYIWRRRPYDSGITAAQARDPRCLKEYIHKDKAYRFMKNDHGSPPYYQRTFCDLLAMVRQLGTPTWFFTVSAADLRWPDLIQVIARQYEKFYTDEQ
;
A
#
# COMPACT_ATOMS: atom_id res chain seq x y z
N MET A 1 14.18 -12.88 7.42
CA MET A 1 13.40 -13.96 6.79
C MET A 1 14.37 -14.92 6.12
N SER A 2 14.43 -16.17 6.56
CA SER A 2 15.29 -17.20 5.96
C SER A 2 14.43 -18.05 5.02
N ASN A 3 14.68 -17.95 3.72
CA ASN A 3 14.00 -18.74 2.69
C ASN A 3 15.02 -19.65 2.00
N PRO A 4 15.47 -20.73 2.67
CA PRO A 4 16.51 -21.61 2.14
C PRO A 4 16.10 -22.29 0.83
N ASP A 5 14.80 -22.54 0.66
CA ASP A 5 14.16 -23.01 -0.57
C ASP A 5 14.38 -22.06 -1.76
N LYS A 6 14.30 -20.75 -1.52
CA LYS A 6 14.43 -19.73 -2.57
C LYS A 6 15.87 -19.27 -2.81
N PHE A 7 16.77 -19.64 -1.91
CA PHE A 7 18.20 -19.31 -1.95
C PHE A 7 19.06 -20.56 -1.70
N PRO A 8 18.98 -21.58 -2.58
CA PRO A 8 19.65 -22.86 -2.35
C PRO A 8 21.19 -22.75 -2.31
N LEU A 9 21.75 -21.75 -2.99
CA LEU A 9 23.20 -21.49 -3.02
C LEU A 9 23.63 -20.40 -2.03
N GLY A 10 22.71 -19.82 -1.26
CA GLY A 10 22.99 -18.68 -0.37
C GLY A 10 23.40 -17.39 -1.09
N SER A 11 23.37 -17.36 -2.43
CA SER A 11 23.78 -16.23 -3.27
C SER A 11 22.58 -15.41 -3.79
N GLY A 12 22.83 -14.15 -4.11
CA GLY A 12 21.84 -13.26 -4.74
C GLY A 12 20.91 -12.55 -3.76
N GLY A 13 21.19 -12.61 -2.45
CA GLY A 13 20.51 -11.79 -1.45
C GLY A 13 20.71 -10.29 -1.69
N PHE A 14 19.90 -9.46 -1.03
CA PHE A 14 20.06 -8.00 -1.11
C PHE A 14 21.44 -7.54 -0.61
N ASN A 15 21.98 -8.25 0.39
CA ASN A 15 23.29 -7.95 0.98
C ASN A 15 24.47 -8.53 0.17
N THR A 16 24.21 -9.23 -0.94
CA THR A 16 25.28 -9.72 -1.83
C THR A 16 25.87 -8.53 -2.59
N GLU A 17 27.20 -8.52 -2.73
CA GLU A 17 27.89 -7.47 -3.48
C GLU A 17 27.36 -7.41 -4.92
N SER A 18 26.94 -6.22 -5.33
CA SER A 18 26.40 -5.95 -6.66
C SER A 18 27.14 -4.79 -7.29
N ILE A 19 27.28 -4.82 -8.61
CA ILE A 19 27.99 -3.80 -9.40
C ILE A 19 27.29 -2.44 -9.26
N THR A 20 25.98 -2.43 -9.02
CA THR A 20 25.18 -1.20 -8.88
C THR A 20 24.42 -1.19 -7.57
N SER A 21 24.35 -0.02 -6.93
CA SER A 21 23.56 0.15 -5.70
C SER A 21 22.07 -0.01 -5.98
N LEU A 22 21.45 -1.06 -5.44
CA LEU A 22 20.03 -1.33 -5.57
C LEU A 22 19.25 -0.84 -4.34
N THR A 23 18.11 -0.21 -4.57
CA THR A 23 17.12 0.04 -3.51
C THR A 23 16.34 -1.25 -3.23
N TYR A 24 15.90 -1.46 -1.98
CA TYR A 24 15.03 -2.58 -1.60
C TYR A 24 13.88 -2.80 -2.57
N ARG A 25 13.18 -1.72 -2.97
CA ARG A 25 12.08 -1.78 -3.95
C ARG A 25 12.52 -2.32 -5.32
N LYS A 26 13.67 -1.89 -5.85
CA LYS A 26 14.19 -2.39 -7.14
C LYS A 26 14.54 -3.87 -7.06
N TYR A 27 15.24 -4.26 -6.00
CA TYR A 27 15.62 -5.65 -5.76
C TYR A 27 14.41 -6.58 -5.63
N LEU A 28 13.40 -6.19 -4.83
CA LEU A 28 12.20 -7.00 -4.64
C LEU A 28 11.31 -7.02 -5.88
N ASN A 29 11.15 -5.88 -6.59
CA ASN A 29 10.40 -5.85 -7.85
C ASN A 29 11.03 -6.76 -8.90
N GLN A 30 12.37 -6.75 -9.04
CA GLN A 30 13.05 -7.64 -9.98
C GLN A 30 12.77 -9.11 -9.68
N ARG A 31 12.65 -9.50 -8.41
CA ARG A 31 12.38 -10.88 -8.01
C ARG A 31 10.91 -11.27 -8.16
N LEU A 32 10.00 -10.38 -7.82
CA LEU A 32 8.56 -10.60 -7.96
C LEU A 32 8.13 -10.60 -9.42
N LEU A 33 8.78 -9.81 -10.27
CA LEU A 33 8.50 -9.69 -11.70
C LEU A 33 9.44 -10.53 -12.57
N ASN A 34 10.20 -11.44 -11.96
CA ASN A 34 11.06 -12.34 -12.71
C ASN A 34 10.22 -13.33 -13.52
N ILE A 35 10.81 -13.87 -14.59
CA ILE A 35 10.20 -14.96 -15.37
C ILE A 35 9.92 -16.17 -14.46
N ASP A 36 10.82 -16.41 -13.50
CA ASP A 36 10.63 -17.42 -12.46
C ASP A 36 9.66 -16.92 -11.37
N GLY A 37 8.45 -17.47 -11.38
CA GLY A 37 7.38 -17.12 -10.46
C GLY A 37 7.52 -17.68 -9.04
N ARG A 38 8.61 -18.38 -8.69
CA ARG A 38 8.80 -18.95 -7.32
C ARG A 38 8.68 -17.92 -6.20
N PHE A 39 9.08 -16.68 -6.46
CA PHE A 39 9.02 -15.59 -5.49
C PHE A 39 7.64 -14.93 -5.42
N SER A 40 6.95 -14.80 -6.56
CA SER A 40 5.61 -14.20 -6.62
C SER A 40 4.50 -15.15 -6.18
N SER A 41 4.74 -16.46 -6.33
CA SER A 41 3.77 -17.50 -5.94
C SER A 41 3.75 -17.75 -4.43
N ASP A 42 4.82 -17.41 -3.72
CA ASP A 42 4.87 -17.56 -2.26
C ASP A 42 4.30 -16.33 -1.55
N LEU A 43 3.20 -16.55 -0.84
CA LEU A 43 2.50 -15.52 -0.10
C LEU A 43 3.35 -14.96 1.05
N ASP A 44 4.12 -15.81 1.73
CA ASP A 44 4.97 -15.38 2.85
C ASP A 44 6.07 -14.44 2.36
N TYR A 45 6.67 -14.79 1.22
CA TYR A 45 7.66 -13.93 0.56
C TYR A 45 7.08 -12.58 0.14
N LEU A 46 5.87 -12.59 -0.43
CA LEU A 46 5.18 -11.38 -0.88
C LEU A 46 4.91 -10.42 0.30
N PHE A 47 4.36 -10.92 1.40
CA PHE A 47 4.09 -10.09 2.58
C PHE A 47 5.36 -9.59 3.25
N CYS A 48 6.39 -10.42 3.34
CA CYS A 48 7.67 -9.98 3.86
C CYS A 48 8.33 -8.93 2.96
N ALA A 49 8.25 -9.10 1.65
CA ALA A 49 8.74 -8.11 0.68
C ALA A 49 8.01 -6.77 0.86
N GLN A 50 6.68 -6.81 0.94
CA GLN A 50 5.87 -5.62 1.21
C GLN A 50 6.29 -4.94 2.51
N TYR A 51 6.36 -5.68 3.61
CA TYR A 51 6.75 -5.16 4.93
C TYR A 51 8.12 -4.48 4.90
N ILE A 52 9.13 -5.09 4.26
CA ILE A 52 10.48 -4.51 4.16
C ILE A 52 10.46 -3.19 3.39
N VAL A 53 9.72 -3.14 2.27
CA VAL A 53 9.62 -1.93 1.43
C VAL A 53 8.90 -0.81 2.18
N GLU A 54 7.77 -1.10 2.80
CA GLU A 54 6.98 -0.14 3.58
C GLU A 54 7.75 0.37 4.79
N SER A 55 8.35 -0.52 5.57
CA SER A 55 9.17 -0.14 6.73
C SER A 55 10.32 0.79 6.34
N LYS A 56 11.02 0.48 5.24
CA LYS A 56 12.10 1.34 4.74
C LYS A 56 11.58 2.70 4.28
N GLN A 57 10.44 2.73 3.60
CA GLN A 57 9.81 3.97 3.14
C GLN A 57 9.40 4.87 4.32
N ILE A 58 8.74 4.31 5.34
CA ILE A 58 8.33 5.04 6.55
C ILE A 58 9.56 5.65 7.25
N LEU A 59 10.64 4.88 7.38
CA LEU A 59 11.88 5.37 7.98
C LEU A 59 12.52 6.49 7.16
N ASP A 60 12.55 6.36 5.83
CA ASP A 60 13.12 7.38 4.95
C ASP A 60 12.28 8.65 4.95
N ASP A 61 10.95 8.54 4.98
CA ASP A 61 10.04 9.68 5.08
C ASP A 61 10.15 10.38 6.44
N ALA A 62 10.26 9.62 7.54
CA ALA A 62 10.51 10.16 8.87
C ALA A 62 11.85 10.91 8.92
N ASN A 63 12.92 10.31 8.41
CA ASN A 63 14.24 10.95 8.34
C ASN A 63 14.17 12.23 7.50
N ASN A 64 13.62 12.17 6.29
CA ASN A 64 13.48 13.32 5.41
C ASN A 64 12.68 14.45 6.06
N TYR A 65 11.61 14.12 6.80
CA TYR A 65 10.82 15.09 7.53
C TYR A 65 11.61 15.78 8.64
N ILE A 66 12.40 15.02 9.40
CA ILE A 66 13.30 15.57 10.43
C ILE A 66 14.37 16.47 9.80
N TRP A 67 15.03 16.00 8.74
CA TRP A 67 16.08 16.74 8.03
C TRP A 67 15.55 18.05 7.46
N ARG A 68 14.38 18.04 6.80
CA ARG A 68 13.78 19.24 6.19
C ARG A 68 13.23 20.26 7.20
N ARG A 69 13.01 19.88 8.47
CA ARG A 69 12.52 20.80 9.52
C ARG A 69 13.63 21.59 10.23
N ARG A 70 14.90 21.31 9.93
CA ARG A 70 16.04 22.14 10.35
C ARG A 70 16.26 23.16 9.22
N PRO A 71 15.92 24.47 9.28
CA PRO A 71 15.76 25.34 10.46
C PRO A 71 14.67 26.44 10.33
N TYR A 72 13.60 26.48 11.12
CA TYR A 72 13.00 27.79 11.50
C TYR A 72 11.96 27.74 12.62
N ASP A 73 11.26 26.63 12.84
CA ASP A 73 10.14 26.67 13.77
C ASP A 73 9.86 25.30 14.43
N SER A 74 9.94 25.26 15.77
CA SER A 74 9.65 24.11 16.65
C SER A 74 10.56 22.88 16.53
N GLY A 75 11.84 23.03 16.86
CA GLY A 75 12.80 21.92 16.93
C GLY A 75 12.51 20.99 18.10
N ILE A 76 11.83 19.88 17.85
CA ILE A 76 11.73 18.76 18.81
C ILE A 76 13.15 18.24 19.04
N THR A 77 13.66 18.40 20.26
CA THR A 77 14.92 17.76 20.67
C THR A 77 14.68 16.26 20.81
N ALA A 78 15.68 15.42 20.53
CA ALA A 78 15.55 13.96 20.71
C ALA A 78 15.07 13.56 22.13
N ALA A 79 15.42 14.35 23.14
CA ALA A 79 14.91 14.21 24.51
C ALA A 79 13.39 14.46 24.62
N GLN A 80 12.87 15.50 23.95
CA GLN A 80 11.44 15.80 23.92
C GLN A 80 10.65 14.78 23.11
N ALA A 81 11.26 14.16 22.08
CA ALA A 81 10.64 13.06 21.34
C ALA A 81 10.50 11.78 22.18
N ARG A 82 11.39 11.57 23.17
CA ARG A 82 11.32 10.44 24.11
C ARG A 82 10.31 10.66 25.23
N ASP A 83 9.96 11.91 25.54
CA ASP A 83 8.97 12.21 26.58
C ASP A 83 7.55 11.87 26.09
N PRO A 84 6.85 10.92 26.72
CA PRO A 84 5.49 10.55 26.33
C PRO A 84 4.49 11.71 26.45
N ARG A 85 4.73 12.72 27.30
CA ARG A 85 3.84 13.89 27.45
C ARG A 85 3.94 14.79 26.23
N CYS A 86 5.16 15.17 25.86
CA CYS A 86 5.41 15.93 24.64
C CYS A 86 4.89 15.16 23.41
N LEU A 87 5.16 13.86 23.32
CA LEU A 87 4.69 13.04 22.20
C LEU A 87 3.15 13.05 22.05
N LYS A 88 2.41 12.91 23.15
CA LYS A 88 0.94 13.02 23.15
C LYS A 88 0.46 14.38 22.64
N GLU A 89 1.10 15.46 23.07
CA GLU A 89 0.79 16.80 22.58
C GLU A 89 1.06 16.95 21.07
N TYR A 90 2.16 16.37 20.58
CA TYR A 90 2.49 16.38 19.14
C TYR A 90 1.55 15.52 18.29
N ILE A 91 1.08 14.40 18.84
CA ILE A 91 0.04 13.57 18.21
C ILE A 91 -1.27 14.37 18.15
N HIS A 92 -1.66 15.01 19.26
CA HIS A 92 -2.87 15.83 19.31
C HIS A 92 -2.83 17.03 18.36
N LYS A 93 -1.65 17.59 18.10
CA LYS A 93 -1.44 18.68 17.14
C LYS A 93 -1.23 18.19 15.69
N ASP A 94 -1.43 16.90 15.40
CA ASP A 94 -1.23 16.28 14.08
C ASP A 94 0.18 16.49 13.48
N LYS A 95 1.17 16.80 14.33
CA LYS A 95 2.54 17.08 13.92
C LYS A 95 3.41 15.83 13.92
N ALA A 96 3.09 14.86 14.77
CA ALA A 96 3.88 13.65 14.98
C ALA A 96 3.91 12.75 13.74
N TYR A 97 2.78 12.56 13.08
CA TYR A 97 2.62 11.58 12.00
C TYR A 97 2.57 12.21 10.59
N ARG A 98 2.75 13.54 10.47
CA ARG A 98 2.67 14.28 9.20
C ARG A 98 3.67 13.82 8.13
N PHE A 99 4.74 13.13 8.53
CA PHE A 99 5.70 12.53 7.62
C PHE A 99 5.10 11.37 6.80
N MET A 100 4.06 10.70 7.32
CA MET A 100 3.41 9.55 6.71
C MET A 100 2.50 9.89 5.53
N LYS A 101 2.55 11.11 4.99
CA LYS A 101 1.68 11.57 3.89
C LYS A 101 1.75 10.73 2.61
N ASN A 102 2.84 9.96 2.44
CA ASN A 102 3.04 9.07 1.29
C ASN A 102 2.56 7.64 1.58
N ASP A 103 2.23 7.33 2.84
CA ASP A 103 1.77 6.02 3.26
C ASP A 103 0.25 5.96 3.09
N HIS A 104 -0.18 5.06 2.22
CA HIS A 104 -1.60 4.85 1.96
C HIS A 104 -2.31 4.41 3.24
N GLY A 105 -3.52 4.92 3.44
CA GLY A 105 -4.32 4.60 4.63
C GLY A 105 -3.94 5.39 5.89
N SER A 106 -2.88 6.20 5.86
CA SER A 106 -2.54 7.08 6.97
C SER A 106 -3.49 8.29 7.05
N PRO A 107 -3.76 8.85 8.25
CA PRO A 107 -4.53 10.09 8.37
C PRO A 107 -4.04 11.26 7.49
N PRO A 108 -2.73 11.57 7.38
CA PRO A 108 -2.25 12.68 6.56
C PRO A 108 -2.35 12.40 5.06
N TYR A 109 -2.31 11.12 4.65
CA TYR A 109 -2.60 10.73 3.27
C TYR A 109 -4.04 11.09 2.91
N TYR A 110 -5.02 10.71 3.75
CA TYR A 110 -6.43 11.04 3.50
C TYR A 110 -6.70 12.55 3.52
N GLN A 111 -6.07 13.28 4.45
CA GLN A 111 -6.20 14.74 4.50
C GLN A 111 -5.67 15.40 3.21
N ARG A 112 -4.53 14.93 2.69
CA ARG A 112 -3.99 15.39 1.40
C ARG A 112 -4.95 15.10 0.27
N THR A 113 -5.42 13.85 0.13
CA THR A 113 -6.35 13.47 -0.95
C THR A 113 -7.65 14.26 -0.87
N PHE A 114 -8.15 14.54 0.33
CA PHE A 114 -9.35 15.34 0.53
C PHE A 114 -9.15 16.80 0.08
N CYS A 115 -8.02 17.41 0.43
CA CYS A 115 -7.68 18.75 -0.06
C CYS A 115 -7.54 18.80 -1.58
N ASP A 116 -6.91 17.78 -2.17
CA ASP A 116 -6.76 17.66 -3.63
C ASP A 116 -8.13 17.53 -4.32
N LEU A 117 -9.06 16.74 -3.75
CA LEU A 117 -10.44 16.63 -4.23
C LEU A 117 -11.20 17.96 -4.15
N LEU A 118 -11.08 18.68 -3.02
CA LEU A 118 -11.69 20.01 -2.89
C LEU A 118 -11.12 21.00 -3.90
N ALA A 119 -9.82 20.92 -4.20
CA ALA A 119 -9.20 21.75 -5.22
C ALA A 119 -9.74 21.40 -6.62
N MET A 120 -9.88 20.11 -6.94
CA MET A 120 -10.48 19.66 -8.20
C MET A 120 -11.92 20.15 -8.35
N VAL A 121 -12.76 20.04 -7.31
CA VAL A 121 -14.15 20.53 -7.35
C VAL A 121 -14.20 22.04 -7.60
N ARG A 122 -13.28 22.81 -7.00
CA ARG A 122 -13.21 24.26 -7.21
C ARG A 122 -12.72 24.66 -8.60
N GLN A 123 -11.77 23.91 -9.17
CA GLN A 123 -11.12 24.25 -10.44
C GLN A 123 -11.84 23.69 -11.66
N LEU A 124 -12.30 22.44 -11.58
CA LEU A 124 -12.91 21.69 -12.69
C LEU A 124 -14.45 21.67 -12.60
N GLY A 125 -15.01 22.09 -11.45
CA GLY A 125 -16.43 22.00 -11.18
C GLY A 125 -16.84 20.65 -10.61
N THR A 126 -18.15 20.38 -10.61
CA THR A 126 -18.70 19.13 -10.07
C THR A 126 -18.27 17.93 -10.94
N PRO A 127 -17.60 16.92 -10.37
CA PRO A 127 -17.17 15.76 -11.14
C PRO A 127 -18.39 15.00 -11.65
N THR A 128 -18.37 14.63 -12.93
CA THR A 128 -19.39 13.74 -13.50
C THR A 128 -18.93 12.29 -13.29
N TRP A 129 -19.71 11.52 -12.54
CA TRP A 129 -19.37 10.14 -12.22
C TRP A 129 -20.00 9.23 -13.28
N PHE A 130 -19.16 8.54 -14.06
CA PHE A 130 -19.62 7.53 -15.01
C PHE A 130 -19.48 6.16 -14.36
N PHE A 131 -20.60 5.51 -14.07
CA PHE A 131 -20.62 4.12 -13.62
C PHE A 131 -21.28 3.26 -14.66
N THR A 132 -20.59 2.20 -15.06
CA THR A 132 -21.18 1.09 -15.80
C THR A 132 -21.46 -0.01 -14.80
N VAL A 133 -22.72 -0.14 -14.38
CA VAL A 133 -23.16 -1.26 -13.56
C VAL A 133 -23.52 -2.40 -14.50
N SER A 134 -22.71 -3.45 -14.52
CA SER A 134 -23.09 -4.70 -15.17
C SER A 134 -24.02 -5.47 -14.24
N ALA A 135 -25.19 -5.88 -14.72
CA ALA A 135 -25.94 -6.92 -14.05
C ALA A 135 -25.10 -8.19 -14.14
N ALA A 136 -24.72 -8.75 -12.99
CA ALA A 136 -23.96 -9.99 -12.92
C ALA A 136 -24.93 -11.15 -13.21
N ASP A 137 -25.52 -11.17 -14.41
CA ASP A 137 -26.65 -12.03 -14.79
C ASP A 137 -26.35 -13.52 -14.57
N LEU A 138 -25.09 -13.93 -14.74
CA LEU A 138 -24.60 -15.28 -14.50
C LEU A 138 -24.56 -15.68 -13.01
N ARG A 139 -24.76 -14.73 -12.09
CA ARG A 139 -24.85 -14.97 -10.64
C ARG A 139 -26.27 -14.83 -10.11
N TRP A 140 -27.27 -14.61 -10.99
CA TRP A 140 -28.67 -14.56 -10.61
C TRP A 140 -29.33 -15.92 -10.90
N PRO A 141 -29.43 -16.81 -9.90
CA PRO A 141 -30.01 -18.14 -10.09
C PRO A 141 -31.44 -18.06 -10.64
N ASP A 142 -32.23 -17.08 -10.20
CA ASP A 142 -33.58 -16.82 -10.72
C ASP A 142 -33.59 -16.59 -12.24
N LEU A 143 -32.63 -15.82 -12.76
CA LEU A 143 -32.52 -15.53 -14.18
C LEU A 143 -32.10 -16.77 -14.98
N ILE A 144 -31.18 -17.56 -14.43
CA ILE A 144 -30.78 -18.86 -15.01
C ILE A 144 -31.95 -19.83 -15.04
N GLN A 145 -32.76 -19.90 -13.97
CA GLN A 145 -33.95 -20.74 -13.90
C GLN A 145 -35.03 -20.30 -14.89
N VAL A 146 -35.28 -19.00 -15.03
CA VAL A 146 -36.24 -18.47 -16.00
C VAL A 146 -35.83 -18.84 -17.42
N ILE A 147 -34.54 -18.70 -17.76
CA ILE A 147 -34.01 -19.12 -19.07
C ILE A 147 -34.14 -20.64 -19.25
N ALA A 148 -33.79 -21.43 -18.22
CA ALA A 148 -33.90 -22.88 -18.27
C ALA A 148 -35.33 -23.37 -18.55
N ARG A 149 -36.32 -22.73 -17.92
CA ARG A 149 -37.75 -23.02 -18.14
C ARG A 149 -38.18 -22.81 -19.59
N GLN A 150 -37.57 -21.87 -20.32
CA GLN A 150 -37.86 -21.68 -21.75
C GLN A 150 -37.38 -22.85 -22.61
N TYR A 151 -36.36 -23.58 -22.16
CA TYR A 151 -35.83 -24.78 -22.81
C TYR A 151 -36.35 -26.08 -22.17
N GLU A 152 -37.47 -26.01 -21.43
CA GLU A 152 -38.08 -27.14 -20.73
C GLU A 152 -37.15 -27.84 -19.72
N LYS A 153 -36.14 -27.13 -19.20
CA LYS A 153 -35.23 -27.62 -18.15
C LYS A 153 -35.56 -26.97 -16.81
N PHE A 154 -35.57 -27.77 -15.75
CA PHE A 154 -35.83 -27.31 -14.38
C PHE A 154 -34.58 -27.53 -13.52
N TYR A 155 -34.00 -26.42 -13.03
CA TYR A 155 -32.91 -26.44 -12.06
C TYR A 155 -33.47 -26.15 -10.66
N THR A 156 -32.99 -26.87 -9.65
CA THR A 156 -33.28 -26.66 -8.22
C THR A 156 -32.20 -25.77 -7.59
N ASP A 157 -32.55 -25.02 -6.54
CA ASP A 157 -31.69 -24.03 -5.87
C ASP A 157 -30.41 -24.60 -5.21
N GLU A 158 -30.20 -25.92 -5.19
CA GLU A 158 -29.18 -26.58 -4.37
C GLU A 158 -27.90 -27.03 -5.12
N GLN A 159 -27.60 -26.50 -6.31
CA GLN A 159 -26.27 -26.65 -6.96
C GLN A 159 -25.85 -25.37 -7.68
#